data_AF-A0AAE3K0C5-F1
#
_entry.id   AF-A0AAE3K0C5-F1
#
_cell.length_a   1.000
_cell.length_b   1.000
_cell.length_c   1.000
_cell.angle_alpha   90.00
_cell.angle_beta   90.00
_cell.angle_gamma   90.00
#
_symmetry.space_group_name_H-M   'P 1'
#
loop_
_entity.id
_entity.type
_entity.pdbx_description
1 polymer ?
#
loop_
_entity_poly.entity_id
_entity_poly.type
_entity_poly.pdbx_seq_one_letter_code
_entity_poly.pdbx_strand_id
1 'polypeptide(L)'
;MYSDKTNAENILHLSEENRKSFVFGAENVVSALCRAISGKGDNAHVAIEAWYGTPADRLAKAVGEGLEKAGKKVTLISTTGLFIEKAALDAYKKKFLTDDPGFGWVNMDGRLEDILDGAKVDAVREQIKSTDGIVILYGSAASTKLLDGLFDMTLFMDIPREQMLWKMWDGNLIPFGSDTPDAGYMWKEYYYCDYYLLHFMKKEVLEKMDYYLESIAFDTLKLIPRAAYDEMIKALVSQPVKQIKEFQPGPWGAYRYRDLFNVPGLGCNAWNRLASPELGLLVDVGREENIELPLMSLMQYGEELCGKLLHEKYPDLFPLEIWLDDGYFPEPQPAERISMPIHNHPGSDYVKKHFNEPLGRYETYYIAEAYEGA
;
A
#
# COMPACT_ATOMS: atom_id res chain seq x y z
N MET A 1 10.81 -2.00 13.12
CA MET A 1 9.71 -2.98 12.99
C MET A 1 10.32 -4.33 12.59
N TYR A 2 9.65 -5.42 12.90
CA TYR A 2 10.07 -6.76 12.51
C TYR A 2 8.84 -7.49 12.02
N SER A 3 8.98 -8.25 10.95
CA SER A 3 7.87 -8.98 10.35
C SER A 3 8.10 -10.47 10.48
N ASP A 4 7.10 -11.20 10.95
CA ASP A 4 7.13 -12.66 11.08
C ASP A 4 6.22 -13.28 10.03
N LYS A 5 6.85 -13.91 9.04
CA LYS A 5 6.18 -14.67 7.98
C LYS A 5 5.91 -16.13 8.39
N THR A 6 6.35 -16.57 9.57
CA THR A 6 6.14 -17.93 10.05
C THR A 6 4.65 -18.21 10.19
N ASN A 7 4.16 -19.26 9.51
CA ASN A 7 2.74 -19.63 9.48
C ASN A 7 1.81 -18.50 8.98
N ALA A 8 2.31 -17.60 8.12
CA ALA A 8 1.51 -16.53 7.51
C ALA A 8 1.01 -16.89 6.09
N GLU A 9 1.38 -18.06 5.57
CA GLU A 9 1.05 -18.48 4.21
C GLU A 9 -0.45 -18.78 4.05
N ASN A 10 -1.04 -18.17 3.03
CA ASN A 10 -2.37 -18.43 2.52
C ASN A 10 -2.23 -19.24 1.23
N ILE A 11 -2.38 -20.56 1.34
CA ILE A 11 -2.23 -21.48 0.21
C ILE A 11 -3.51 -21.45 -0.64
N LEU A 12 -3.35 -21.19 -1.94
CA LEU A 12 -4.45 -21.10 -2.90
C LEU A 12 -4.30 -22.14 -4.02
N HIS A 13 -5.43 -22.70 -4.43
CA HIS A 13 -5.52 -23.59 -5.58
C HIS A 13 -6.19 -22.86 -6.75
N LEU A 14 -5.37 -22.12 -7.51
CA LEU A 14 -5.82 -21.44 -8.72
C LEU A 14 -5.89 -22.41 -9.91
N SER A 15 -6.69 -22.05 -10.91
CA SER A 15 -6.73 -22.72 -12.21
C SER A 15 -5.32 -22.81 -12.82
N GLU A 16 -5.05 -23.90 -13.55
CA GLU A 16 -3.71 -24.14 -14.08
C GLU A 16 -3.22 -23.03 -15.01
N GLU A 17 -4.14 -22.46 -15.81
CA GLU A 17 -3.88 -21.33 -16.70
C GLU A 17 -3.42 -20.10 -15.92
N ASN A 18 -4.23 -19.63 -14.96
CA ASN A 18 -3.89 -18.45 -14.18
C ASN A 18 -2.66 -18.68 -13.30
N ARG A 19 -2.54 -19.85 -12.68
CA ARG A 19 -1.36 -20.21 -11.87
C ARG A 19 -0.08 -20.14 -12.69
N LYS A 20 -0.09 -20.58 -13.96
CA LYS A 20 1.08 -20.53 -14.86
C LYS A 20 1.38 -19.12 -15.39
N SER A 21 0.42 -18.21 -15.35
CA SER A 21 0.55 -16.86 -15.90
C SER A 21 1.39 -15.88 -15.05
N PHE A 22 1.62 -16.20 -13.77
CA PHE A 22 2.49 -15.42 -12.89
C PHE A 22 3.93 -15.40 -13.41
N VAL A 23 4.56 -14.21 -13.37
CA VAL A 23 5.94 -13.99 -13.80
C VAL A 23 6.76 -13.47 -12.62
N PHE A 24 7.91 -14.08 -12.36
CA PHE A 24 8.78 -13.78 -11.23
C PHE A 24 10.17 -13.31 -11.69
N GLY A 25 10.73 -12.35 -10.96
CA GLY A 25 12.06 -11.78 -11.19
C GLY A 25 12.05 -10.64 -12.21
N ALA A 26 12.86 -9.61 -11.96
CA ALA A 26 12.83 -8.36 -12.72
C ALA A 26 13.02 -8.56 -14.23
N GLU A 27 13.99 -9.37 -14.64
CA GLU A 27 14.30 -9.59 -16.06
C GLU A 27 13.12 -10.23 -16.80
N ASN A 28 12.49 -11.23 -16.19
CA ASN A 28 11.33 -11.91 -16.77
C ASN A 28 10.11 -10.99 -16.81
N VAL A 29 9.89 -10.19 -15.77
CA VAL A 29 8.81 -9.19 -15.70
C VAL A 29 8.99 -8.15 -16.80
N VAL A 30 10.18 -7.56 -16.94
CA VAL A 30 10.50 -6.60 -18.01
C VAL A 30 10.28 -7.24 -19.38
N SER A 31 10.78 -8.45 -19.61
CA SER A 31 10.57 -9.17 -20.87
C SER A 31 9.08 -9.42 -21.17
N ALA A 32 8.29 -9.83 -20.17
CA ALA A 32 6.87 -10.06 -20.31
C ALA A 32 6.12 -8.76 -20.64
N LEU A 33 6.44 -7.66 -19.98
CA LEU A 33 5.87 -6.34 -20.25
C LEU A 33 6.23 -5.84 -21.66
N CYS A 34 7.49 -5.96 -22.08
CA CYS A 34 7.90 -5.58 -23.44
C CYS A 34 7.09 -6.34 -24.52
N ARG A 35 6.84 -7.64 -24.30
CA ARG A 35 6.00 -8.45 -25.19
C ARG A 35 4.53 -8.00 -25.16
N ALA A 36 3.97 -7.79 -23.97
CA ALA A 36 2.58 -7.35 -23.80
C ALA A 36 2.34 -6.00 -24.48
N ILE A 37 3.22 -5.02 -24.24
CA ILE A 37 3.16 -3.67 -24.83
C ILE A 37 3.30 -3.75 -26.35
N SER A 38 4.30 -4.50 -26.85
CA SER A 38 4.47 -4.67 -28.30
C SER A 38 3.26 -5.32 -28.97
N GLY A 39 2.53 -6.17 -28.25
CA GLY A 39 1.29 -6.80 -28.70
C GLY A 39 0.11 -5.83 -28.83
N LYS A 40 0.15 -4.66 -28.16
CA LYS A 40 -0.85 -3.59 -28.30
C LYS A 40 -0.62 -2.73 -29.55
N GLY A 41 0.59 -2.75 -30.11
CA GLY A 41 0.96 -2.06 -31.34
C GLY A 41 2.16 -1.12 -31.18
N ASP A 42 2.58 -0.51 -32.29
CA ASP A 42 3.75 0.38 -32.33
C ASP A 42 3.50 1.76 -31.70
N ASN A 43 2.23 2.12 -31.51
CA ASN A 43 1.78 3.38 -30.91
C ASN A 43 0.99 3.13 -29.60
N ALA A 44 1.36 2.09 -28.85
CA ALA A 44 0.66 1.75 -27.62
C ALA A 44 0.90 2.79 -26.53
N HIS A 45 -0.15 3.14 -25.79
CA HIS A 45 -0.08 4.00 -24.62
C HIS A 45 -0.24 3.18 -23.34
N VAL A 46 0.68 3.36 -22.40
CA VAL A 46 0.78 2.56 -21.18
C VAL A 46 0.80 3.47 -19.96
N ALA A 47 -0.03 3.15 -18.96
CA ALA A 47 0.03 3.76 -17.64
C ALA A 47 0.68 2.80 -16.64
N ILE A 48 1.69 3.27 -15.91
CA ILE A 48 2.25 2.60 -14.72
C ILE A 48 1.84 3.43 -13.50
N GLU A 49 0.68 3.11 -12.95
CA GLU A 49 0.18 3.70 -11.71
C GLU A 49 0.94 3.14 -10.52
N ALA A 50 1.32 4.03 -9.60
CA ALA A 50 2.32 3.71 -8.58
C ALA A 50 1.84 4.10 -7.19
N TRP A 51 1.79 3.13 -6.28
CA TRP A 51 1.74 3.43 -4.84
C TRP A 51 3.05 4.10 -4.39
N TYR A 52 2.99 4.83 -3.28
CA TYR A 52 4.16 5.46 -2.68
C TYR A 52 5.28 4.47 -2.36
N GLY A 53 6.52 4.90 -2.64
CA GLY A 53 7.73 4.13 -2.36
C GLY A 53 8.06 3.05 -3.40
N THR A 54 7.20 2.86 -4.40
CA THR A 54 7.46 1.93 -5.51
C THR A 54 8.45 2.53 -6.52
N PRO A 55 9.32 1.72 -7.15
CA PRO A 55 10.34 2.19 -8.08
C PRO A 55 9.81 2.30 -9.53
N ALA A 56 8.73 3.06 -9.73
CA ALA A 56 8.06 3.15 -11.02
C ALA A 56 8.94 3.73 -12.13
N ASP A 57 9.83 4.68 -11.81
CA ASP A 57 10.79 5.24 -12.75
C ASP A 57 11.79 4.17 -13.23
N ARG A 58 12.29 3.32 -12.33
CA ARG A 58 13.22 2.25 -12.64
C ARG A 58 12.56 1.19 -13.52
N LEU A 59 11.28 0.87 -13.27
CA LEU A 59 10.52 -0.06 -14.12
C LEU A 59 10.30 0.53 -15.51
N ALA A 60 9.82 1.78 -15.60
CA ALA A 60 9.57 2.47 -16.86
C ALA A 60 10.83 2.54 -17.73
N LYS A 61 11.99 2.88 -17.13
CA LYS A 61 13.29 2.88 -17.82
C LYS A 61 13.67 1.48 -18.32
N ALA A 62 13.59 0.45 -17.47
CA ALA A 62 13.97 -0.91 -17.86
C ALA A 62 13.09 -1.48 -18.99
N VAL A 63 11.78 -1.22 -18.94
CA VAL A 63 10.83 -1.58 -20.01
C VAL A 63 11.11 -0.77 -21.28
N GLY A 64 11.34 0.54 -21.15
CA GLY A 64 11.69 1.41 -22.27
C GLY A 64 12.94 0.94 -23.01
N GLU A 65 14.03 0.68 -22.28
CA GLU A 65 15.28 0.13 -22.84
C GLU A 65 15.05 -1.22 -23.52
N GLY A 66 14.20 -2.08 -22.94
CA GLY A 66 13.84 -3.37 -23.53
C GLY A 66 13.10 -3.24 -24.85
N LEU A 67 12.17 -2.28 -24.94
CA LEU A 67 11.41 -1.97 -26.15
C LEU A 67 12.28 -1.31 -27.23
N GLU A 68 13.18 -0.39 -26.84
CA GLU A 68 14.15 0.24 -27.75
C GLU A 68 15.12 -0.79 -28.36
N LYS A 69 15.60 -1.74 -27.56
CA LYS A 69 16.40 -2.89 -28.06
C LYS A 69 15.63 -3.75 -29.06
N ALA A 70 14.31 -3.79 -28.96
CA ALA A 70 13.42 -4.45 -29.91
C ALA A 70 13.05 -3.56 -31.13
N GLY A 71 13.68 -2.39 -31.28
CA GLY A 71 13.48 -1.47 -32.40
C GLY A 71 12.24 -0.59 -32.30
N LYS A 72 11.61 -0.49 -31.11
CA LYS A 72 10.46 0.39 -30.88
C LYS A 72 10.93 1.79 -30.52
N LYS A 73 10.16 2.79 -30.92
CA LYS A 73 10.31 4.17 -30.44
C LYS A 73 9.52 4.30 -29.14
N VAL A 74 10.14 4.83 -28.09
CA VAL A 74 9.53 4.92 -26.76
C VAL A 74 9.69 6.34 -26.21
N THR A 75 8.62 6.85 -25.59
CA THR A 75 8.64 8.09 -24.81
C THR A 75 8.22 7.79 -23.38
N LEU A 76 9.05 8.16 -22.41
CA LEU A 76 8.75 8.01 -20.99
C LEU A 76 8.33 9.37 -20.41
N ILE A 77 7.19 9.43 -19.74
CA ILE A 77 6.66 10.65 -19.12
C ILE A 77 6.47 10.39 -17.63
N SER A 78 7.09 11.24 -16.78
CA SER A 78 6.85 11.21 -15.34
C SER A 78 5.60 12.02 -14.99
N THR A 79 4.78 11.49 -14.08
CA THR A 79 3.64 12.18 -13.47
C THR A 79 4.06 13.31 -12.52
N THR A 80 5.33 13.37 -12.05
CA THR A 80 5.80 14.46 -11.17
C THR A 80 5.49 15.83 -11.78
N GLY A 81 5.64 15.96 -13.10
CA GLY A 81 5.38 17.19 -13.83
C GLY A 81 3.90 17.58 -13.92
N LEU A 82 2.96 16.72 -13.52
CA LEU A 82 1.52 17.00 -13.56
C LEU A 82 0.99 17.70 -12.31
N PHE A 83 1.69 17.58 -11.19
CA PHE A 83 1.23 18.16 -9.93
C PHE A 83 1.26 19.69 -9.97
N ILE A 84 0.36 20.30 -9.19
CA ILE A 84 0.39 21.73 -8.91
C ILE A 84 1.73 22.11 -8.26
N GLU A 85 2.11 23.37 -8.40
CA GLU A 85 3.36 23.89 -7.83
C GLU A 85 3.45 23.64 -6.31
N LYS A 86 4.67 23.40 -5.82
CA LYS A 86 4.95 23.04 -4.41
C LYS A 86 4.21 23.90 -3.40
N ALA A 87 4.17 25.22 -3.60
CA ALA A 87 3.49 26.15 -2.69
C ALA A 87 1.96 25.93 -2.65
N ALA A 88 1.34 25.58 -3.78
CA ALA A 88 -0.08 25.27 -3.84
C ALA A 88 -0.38 23.89 -3.25
N LEU A 89 0.51 22.91 -3.46
CA LEU A 89 0.43 21.60 -2.82
C LEU A 89 0.54 21.72 -1.29
N ASP A 90 1.50 22.50 -0.78
CA ASP A 90 1.66 22.75 0.66
C ASP A 90 0.42 23.44 1.24
N ALA A 91 -0.17 24.39 0.51
CA ALA A 91 -1.42 25.04 0.90
C ALA A 91 -2.62 24.08 0.89
N TYR A 92 -2.65 23.10 -0.03
CA TYR A 92 -3.65 22.03 -0.03
C TYR A 92 -3.50 21.16 1.22
N LYS A 93 -2.28 20.63 1.46
CA LYS A 93 -2.00 19.72 2.59
C LYS A 93 -2.19 20.37 3.96
N LYS A 94 -1.87 21.66 4.08
CA LYS A 94 -2.03 22.42 5.35
C LYS A 94 -3.47 22.39 5.90
N LYS A 95 -4.48 22.29 5.03
CA LYS A 95 -5.89 22.17 5.44
C LYS A 95 -6.17 20.93 6.29
N PHE A 96 -5.41 19.87 6.06
CA PHE A 96 -5.54 18.57 6.71
C PHE A 96 -4.55 18.38 7.85
N LEU A 97 -3.40 19.06 7.81
CA LEU A 97 -2.43 18.99 8.90
C LEU A 97 -2.91 19.76 10.14
N THR A 98 -3.56 20.92 9.97
CA THR A 98 -3.89 21.83 11.09
C THR A 98 -2.66 22.28 11.89
N ASP A 99 -2.86 23.17 12.88
CA ASP A 99 -1.78 23.68 13.74
C ASP A 99 -1.51 22.81 14.98
N ASP A 100 -2.34 21.78 15.24
CA ASP A 100 -2.11 20.84 16.35
C ASP A 100 -0.83 20.01 16.09
N PRO A 101 0.02 19.70 17.07
CA PRO A 101 1.26 18.96 16.80
C PRO A 101 1.04 17.49 16.43
N GLY A 102 -0.05 16.85 16.87
CA GLY A 102 -0.28 15.41 16.68
C GLY A 102 -1.47 15.09 15.77
N PHE A 103 -2.53 15.88 15.86
CA PHE A 103 -3.79 15.63 15.17
C PHE A 103 -3.95 16.49 13.93
N GLY A 104 -4.68 15.95 12.96
CA GLY A 104 -5.07 16.61 11.73
C GLY A 104 -6.56 16.45 11.48
N TRP A 105 -6.96 16.77 10.26
CA TRP A 105 -8.29 16.58 9.74
C TRP A 105 -8.20 15.62 8.57
N VAL A 106 -8.88 14.49 8.65
CA VAL A 106 -8.86 13.44 7.64
C VAL A 106 -9.43 13.94 6.30
N ASN A 107 -8.69 13.71 5.22
CA ASN A 107 -9.07 14.03 3.85
C ASN A 107 -9.99 12.97 3.21
N MET A 108 -11.15 12.68 3.82
CA MET A 108 -12.08 11.63 3.36
C MET A 108 -12.54 11.78 1.90
N ASP A 109 -12.57 13.00 1.36
CA ASP A 109 -13.10 13.29 0.03
C ASP A 109 -12.02 13.65 -1.00
N GLY A 110 -10.75 13.69 -0.58
CA GLY A 110 -9.65 14.07 -1.45
C GLY A 110 -9.44 13.10 -2.60
N ARG A 111 -9.08 13.63 -3.76
CA ARG A 111 -8.74 12.85 -4.97
C ARG A 111 -7.43 13.36 -5.56
N LEU A 112 -6.68 12.49 -6.25
CA LEU A 112 -5.40 12.90 -6.86
C LEU A 112 -5.60 14.09 -7.80
N GLU A 113 -6.73 14.14 -8.49
CA GLU A 113 -7.18 15.22 -9.35
C GLU A 113 -7.16 16.60 -8.65
N ASP A 114 -7.37 16.67 -7.33
CA ASP A 114 -7.36 17.92 -6.57
C ASP A 114 -5.97 18.57 -6.50
N ILE A 115 -4.92 17.79 -6.72
CA ILE A 115 -3.52 18.22 -6.64
C ILE A 115 -2.80 18.18 -7.99
N LEU A 116 -3.55 17.99 -9.09
CA LEU A 116 -3.02 18.09 -10.45
C LEU A 116 -3.29 19.47 -11.06
N ASP A 117 -2.35 19.94 -11.85
CA ASP A 117 -2.51 21.15 -12.65
C ASP A 117 -3.22 20.80 -13.96
N GLY A 118 -4.45 21.31 -14.14
CA GLY A 118 -5.27 21.02 -15.31
C GLY A 118 -4.61 21.36 -16.65
N ALA A 119 -3.84 22.45 -16.72
CA ALA A 119 -3.15 22.82 -17.95
C ALA A 119 -2.00 21.85 -18.27
N LYS A 120 -1.28 21.37 -17.24
CA LYS A 120 -0.23 20.36 -17.41
C LYS A 120 -0.82 19.00 -17.80
N VAL A 121 -1.97 18.64 -17.23
CA VAL A 121 -2.71 17.43 -17.62
C VAL A 121 -3.14 17.52 -19.08
N ASP A 122 -3.77 18.62 -19.50
CA ASP A 122 -4.18 18.81 -20.91
C ASP A 122 -2.99 18.75 -21.87
N ALA A 123 -1.85 19.36 -21.49
CA ALA A 123 -0.62 19.29 -22.27
C ALA A 123 -0.12 17.84 -22.43
N VAL A 124 -0.12 17.04 -21.36
CA VAL A 124 0.27 15.62 -21.43
C VAL A 124 -0.74 14.79 -22.22
N ARG A 125 -2.04 15.07 -22.13
CA ARG A 125 -3.06 14.41 -22.97
C ARG A 125 -2.77 14.60 -24.46
N GLU A 126 -2.45 15.82 -24.87
CA GLU A 126 -2.11 16.13 -26.26
C GLU A 126 -0.73 15.56 -26.65
N GLN A 127 0.24 15.57 -25.74
CA GLN A 127 1.53 14.93 -25.97
C GLN A 127 1.38 13.42 -26.22
N ILE A 128 0.58 12.71 -25.41
CA ILE A 128 0.34 11.27 -25.57
C ILE A 128 -0.24 11.00 -26.96
N LYS A 129 -1.31 11.71 -27.36
CA LYS A 129 -1.98 11.49 -28.66
C LYS A 129 -1.12 11.84 -29.88
N SER A 130 -0.21 12.81 -29.75
CA SER A 130 0.61 13.31 -30.87
C SER A 130 1.96 12.62 -30.98
N THR A 131 2.39 11.89 -29.96
CA THR A 131 3.65 11.16 -29.97
C THR A 131 3.53 9.93 -30.86
N ASP A 132 4.42 9.85 -31.85
CA ASP A 132 4.64 8.63 -32.62
C ASP A 132 5.55 7.67 -31.84
N GLY A 133 5.14 6.42 -31.73
CA GLY A 133 5.77 5.39 -30.89
C GLY A 133 5.00 5.07 -29.61
N ILE A 134 5.57 4.19 -28.79
CA ILE A 134 5.02 3.79 -27.50
C ILE A 134 5.19 4.92 -26.50
N VAL A 135 4.15 5.24 -25.73
CA VAL A 135 4.22 6.20 -24.61
C VAL A 135 3.99 5.47 -23.30
N ILE A 136 4.88 5.68 -22.34
CA ILE A 136 4.75 5.15 -20.98
C ILE A 136 4.67 6.33 -20.01
N LEU A 137 3.48 6.56 -19.45
CA LEU A 137 3.28 7.50 -18.35
C LEU A 137 3.44 6.72 -17.03
N TYR A 138 4.27 7.21 -16.11
CA TYR A 138 4.57 6.49 -14.87
C TYR A 138 4.57 7.37 -13.62
N GLY A 139 4.26 6.74 -12.49
CA GLY A 139 4.19 7.35 -11.17
C GLY A 139 2.75 7.49 -10.67
N SER A 140 2.60 8.09 -9.49
CA SER A 140 1.27 8.29 -8.92
C SER A 140 0.45 9.28 -9.75
N ALA A 141 -0.82 8.95 -10.01
CA ALA A 141 -1.73 9.65 -10.92
C ALA A 141 -1.51 9.32 -12.42
N ALA A 142 -0.77 8.28 -12.77
CA ALA A 142 -0.62 7.87 -14.18
C ALA A 142 -1.93 7.36 -14.80
N SER A 143 -2.88 6.93 -13.98
CA SER A 143 -4.17 6.38 -14.39
C SER A 143 -5.36 7.13 -13.79
N THR A 144 -5.20 8.40 -13.39
CA THR A 144 -6.30 9.27 -12.93
C THR A 144 -7.45 9.34 -13.94
N LYS A 145 -8.67 9.63 -13.47
CA LYS A 145 -9.86 9.83 -14.32
C LYS A 145 -9.69 10.92 -15.37
N LEU A 146 -8.85 11.92 -15.11
CA LEU A 146 -8.54 12.98 -16.09
C LEU A 146 -7.78 12.45 -17.32
N LEU A 147 -7.22 11.25 -17.24
CA LEU A 147 -6.48 10.58 -18.31
C LEU A 147 -7.23 9.35 -18.85
N ASP A 148 -8.49 9.12 -18.45
CA ASP A 148 -9.27 7.98 -18.92
C ASP A 148 -9.43 7.99 -20.45
N GLY A 149 -9.43 6.77 -21.01
CA GLY A 149 -9.55 6.53 -22.45
C GLY A 149 -8.26 6.77 -23.25
N LEU A 150 -7.13 7.06 -22.62
CA LEU A 150 -5.86 7.27 -23.32
C LEU A 150 -4.98 6.03 -23.42
N PHE A 151 -5.13 5.07 -22.51
CA PHE A 151 -4.20 3.96 -22.36
C PHE A 151 -4.76 2.65 -22.91
N ASP A 152 -3.92 1.93 -23.65
CA ASP A 152 -4.19 0.57 -24.14
C ASP A 152 -3.86 -0.50 -23.10
N MET A 153 -3.06 -0.14 -22.09
CA MET A 153 -2.66 -1.01 -20.99
C MET A 153 -2.37 -0.22 -19.70
N THR A 154 -2.83 -0.72 -18.57
CA THR A 154 -2.59 -0.14 -17.24
C THR A 154 -1.95 -1.17 -16.31
N LEU A 155 -0.83 -0.80 -15.68
CA LEU A 155 -0.20 -1.55 -14.61
C LEU A 155 -0.41 -0.81 -13.29
N PHE A 156 -0.62 -1.57 -12.21
CA PHE A 156 -0.59 -1.05 -10.85
C PHE A 156 0.60 -1.63 -10.09
N MET A 157 1.53 -0.77 -9.69
CA MET A 157 2.65 -1.12 -8.82
C MET A 157 2.28 -0.87 -7.36
N ASP A 158 2.39 -1.90 -6.53
CA ASP A 158 1.93 -1.88 -5.15
C ASP A 158 2.97 -2.48 -4.20
N ILE A 159 2.93 -2.03 -2.94
CA ILE A 159 3.72 -2.56 -1.83
C ILE A 159 2.88 -2.53 -0.54
N PRO A 160 3.16 -3.46 0.40
CA PRO A 160 2.68 -3.35 1.77
C PRO A 160 3.05 -2.02 2.42
N ARG A 161 2.16 -1.49 3.26
CA ARG A 161 2.35 -0.22 3.99
C ARG A 161 3.68 -0.18 4.74
N GLU A 162 4.09 -1.28 5.36
CA GLU A 162 5.37 -1.38 6.07
C GLU A 162 6.56 -0.96 5.20
N GLN A 163 6.60 -1.41 3.94
CA GLN A 163 7.70 -1.13 3.01
C GLN A 163 7.79 0.37 2.69
N MET A 164 6.64 1.05 2.62
CA MET A 164 6.57 2.49 2.45
C MET A 164 6.99 3.23 3.75
N LEU A 165 6.57 2.74 4.92
CA LEU A 165 6.93 3.33 6.22
C LEU A 165 8.43 3.31 6.48
N TRP A 166 9.13 2.23 6.12
CA TRP A 166 10.59 2.19 6.23
C TRP A 166 11.27 3.27 5.38
N LYS A 167 10.80 3.46 4.14
CA LYS A 167 11.30 4.54 3.28
C LYS A 167 11.02 5.91 3.87
N MET A 168 9.86 6.11 4.49
CA MET A 168 9.52 7.35 5.20
C MET A 168 10.47 7.60 6.36
N TRP A 169 10.66 6.62 7.25
CA TRP A 169 11.50 6.77 8.45
C TRP A 169 12.99 6.92 8.15
N ASP A 170 13.46 6.31 7.05
CA ASP A 170 14.84 6.49 6.57
C ASP A 170 15.02 7.79 5.75
N GLY A 171 13.97 8.59 5.56
CA GLY A 171 13.99 9.83 4.78
C GLY A 171 14.19 9.61 3.27
N ASN A 172 13.88 8.42 2.77
CA ASN A 172 14.04 7.99 1.39
C ASN A 172 12.74 8.00 0.57
N LEU A 173 11.60 8.33 1.19
CA LEU A 173 10.32 8.41 0.49
C LEU A 173 10.22 9.70 -0.33
N ILE A 174 9.73 9.59 -1.56
CA ILE A 174 9.50 10.71 -2.47
C ILE A 174 7.99 11.06 -2.43
N PRO A 175 7.58 12.22 -1.89
CA PRO A 175 6.18 12.64 -1.84
C PRO A 175 5.69 13.21 -3.19
N PHE A 176 4.38 13.45 -3.31
CA PHE A 176 3.76 14.03 -4.52
C PHE A 176 4.45 15.32 -4.97
N GLY A 177 4.58 15.48 -6.29
CA GLY A 177 5.17 16.67 -6.89
C GLY A 177 6.67 16.87 -6.62
N SER A 178 7.37 15.83 -6.14
CA SER A 178 8.83 15.83 -5.95
C SER A 178 9.50 14.74 -6.79
N ASP A 179 10.74 15.00 -7.20
CA ASP A 179 11.65 13.99 -7.81
C ASP A 179 12.73 13.53 -6.83
N THR A 180 12.77 14.10 -5.63
CA THR A 180 13.78 13.79 -4.60
C THR A 180 13.14 13.37 -3.28
N PRO A 181 13.81 12.51 -2.49
CA PRO A 181 13.34 12.16 -1.15
C PRO A 181 13.20 13.37 -0.23
N ASP A 182 12.26 13.30 0.70
CA ASP A 182 12.04 14.32 1.71
C ASP A 182 12.09 13.70 3.12
N ALA A 183 13.17 13.99 3.86
CA ALA A 183 13.33 13.55 5.25
C ALA A 183 12.41 14.29 6.24
N GLY A 184 11.79 15.40 5.82
CA GLY A 184 10.79 16.13 6.59
C GLY A 184 9.36 15.61 6.42
N TYR A 185 9.14 14.71 5.46
CA TYR A 185 7.83 14.09 5.22
C TYR A 185 7.54 13.01 6.26
N MET A 186 6.54 13.25 7.11
CA MET A 186 6.27 12.42 8.29
C MET A 186 4.85 11.85 8.29
N TRP A 187 4.63 10.88 9.19
CA TRP A 187 3.39 10.13 9.34
C TRP A 187 2.13 10.99 9.36
N LYS A 188 2.16 12.16 9.98
CA LYS A 188 1.00 13.04 10.07
C LYS A 188 0.52 13.53 8.70
N GLU A 189 1.44 13.93 7.83
CA GLU A 189 1.11 14.38 6.47
C GLU A 189 0.58 13.24 5.61
N TYR A 190 1.22 12.07 5.71
CA TYR A 190 0.74 10.87 5.06
C TYR A 190 -0.67 10.49 5.54
N TYR A 191 -0.86 10.33 6.84
CA TYR A 191 -2.07 9.78 7.42
C TYR A 191 -3.29 10.67 7.16
N TYR A 192 -3.20 11.97 7.45
CA TYR A 192 -4.35 12.86 7.34
C TYR A 192 -4.64 13.34 5.91
N CYS A 193 -3.66 13.31 5.00
CA CYS A 193 -3.82 13.82 3.64
C CYS A 193 -3.52 12.76 2.57
N ASP A 194 -2.25 12.42 2.36
CA ASP A 194 -1.82 11.72 1.14
C ASP A 194 -2.32 10.27 1.07
N TYR A 195 -2.49 9.61 2.23
CA TYR A 195 -3.06 8.27 2.32
C TYR A 195 -4.44 8.19 1.64
N TYR A 196 -5.30 9.18 1.84
CA TYR A 196 -6.65 9.17 1.25
C TYR A 196 -6.60 9.35 -0.26
N LEU A 197 -5.71 10.22 -0.75
CA LEU A 197 -5.48 10.38 -2.20
C LEU A 197 -5.04 9.06 -2.84
N LEU A 198 -4.09 8.37 -2.20
CA LEU A 198 -3.60 7.06 -2.64
C LEU A 198 -4.66 5.97 -2.51
N HIS A 199 -5.44 5.98 -1.42
CA HIS A 199 -6.50 5.01 -1.15
C HIS A 199 -7.55 5.02 -2.27
N PHE A 200 -8.05 6.21 -2.63
CA PHE A 200 -9.03 6.32 -3.72
C PHE A 200 -8.41 6.03 -5.09
N MET A 201 -7.17 6.46 -5.35
CA MET A 201 -6.45 6.05 -6.56
C MET A 201 -6.36 4.52 -6.67
N LYS A 202 -6.00 3.84 -5.58
CA LYS A 202 -5.87 2.38 -5.55
C LYS A 202 -7.19 1.70 -5.88
N LYS A 203 -8.30 2.20 -5.32
CA LYS A 203 -9.64 1.69 -5.65
C LYS A 203 -9.94 1.81 -7.14
N GLU A 204 -9.65 2.96 -7.73
CA GLU A 204 -9.91 3.22 -9.15
C GLU A 204 -9.01 2.40 -10.09
N VAL A 205 -7.72 2.28 -9.80
CA VAL A 205 -6.80 1.51 -10.66
C VAL A 205 -7.09 0.01 -10.58
N LEU A 206 -7.48 -0.52 -9.42
CA LEU A 206 -7.86 -1.93 -9.26
C LEU A 206 -9.08 -2.32 -10.11
N GLU A 207 -9.93 -1.38 -10.51
CA GLU A 207 -11.07 -1.65 -11.41
C GLU A 207 -10.64 -1.83 -12.88
N LYS A 208 -9.51 -1.24 -13.29
CA LYS A 208 -9.13 -1.15 -14.72
C LYS A 208 -7.75 -1.67 -15.09
N MET A 209 -6.90 -2.03 -14.13
CA MET A 209 -5.57 -2.56 -14.42
C MET A 209 -5.60 -3.88 -15.21
N ASP A 210 -4.66 -4.02 -16.14
CA ASP A 210 -4.35 -5.27 -16.82
C ASP A 210 -3.39 -6.15 -16.00
N TYR A 211 -2.53 -5.51 -15.20
CA TYR A 211 -1.51 -6.18 -14.40
C TYR A 211 -1.36 -5.55 -13.02
N TYR A 212 -1.33 -6.40 -12.00
CA TYR A 212 -0.85 -6.07 -10.67
C TYR A 212 0.64 -6.42 -10.57
N LEU A 213 1.43 -5.54 -9.98
CA LEU A 213 2.87 -5.72 -9.83
C LEU A 213 3.27 -5.51 -8.37
N GLU A 214 3.65 -6.60 -7.71
CA GLU A 214 4.30 -6.52 -6.40
C GLU A 214 5.72 -6.01 -6.58
N SER A 215 6.04 -4.88 -5.95
CA SER A 215 7.34 -4.21 -6.07
C SER A 215 8.08 -4.01 -4.76
N ILE A 216 8.09 -5.01 -3.88
CA ILE A 216 8.80 -4.95 -2.59
C ILE A 216 10.30 -4.76 -2.79
N ALA A 217 10.90 -5.56 -3.69
CA ALA A 217 12.26 -5.40 -4.15
C ALA A 217 12.30 -5.50 -5.67
N PHE A 218 13.08 -4.63 -6.31
CA PHE A 218 13.10 -4.56 -7.77
C PHE A 218 13.67 -5.82 -8.41
N ASP A 219 14.61 -6.52 -7.77
CA ASP A 219 15.23 -7.68 -8.42
C ASP A 219 14.29 -8.91 -8.38
N THR A 220 13.29 -8.91 -7.48
CA THR A 220 12.31 -10.00 -7.26
C THR A 220 10.87 -9.57 -7.56
N LEU A 221 10.67 -8.67 -8.54
CA LEU A 221 9.34 -8.25 -8.98
C LEU A 221 8.45 -9.45 -9.33
N LYS A 222 7.16 -9.31 -9.05
CA LYS A 222 6.15 -10.32 -9.41
C LYS A 222 5.02 -9.65 -10.17
N LEU A 223 4.80 -10.11 -11.40
CA LEU A 223 3.77 -9.60 -12.29
C LEU A 223 2.61 -10.60 -12.35
N ILE A 224 1.41 -10.08 -12.10
CA ILE A 224 0.18 -10.87 -12.00
C ILE A 224 -0.83 -10.31 -13.02
N PRO A 225 -1.19 -11.07 -14.07
CA PRO A 225 -2.22 -10.66 -15.01
C PRO A 225 -3.59 -10.55 -14.34
N ARG A 226 -4.47 -9.69 -14.87
CA ARG A 226 -5.80 -9.42 -14.32
C ARG A 226 -6.60 -10.67 -13.96
N ALA A 227 -6.69 -11.64 -14.88
CA ALA A 227 -7.47 -12.86 -14.65
C ALA A 227 -6.96 -13.67 -13.44
N ALA A 228 -5.63 -13.74 -13.27
CA ALA A 228 -5.01 -14.43 -12.15
C ALA A 228 -5.15 -13.66 -10.85
N TYR A 229 -5.04 -12.32 -10.89
CA TYR A 229 -5.31 -11.46 -9.74
C TYR A 229 -6.74 -11.65 -9.23
N ASP A 230 -7.73 -11.67 -10.13
CA ASP A 230 -9.13 -11.85 -9.75
C ASP A 230 -9.42 -13.18 -9.10
N GLU A 231 -8.90 -14.27 -9.67
CA GLU A 231 -9.05 -15.60 -9.09
C GLU A 231 -8.39 -15.65 -7.70
N MET A 232 -7.19 -15.07 -7.57
CA MET A 232 -6.45 -14.99 -6.32
C MET A 232 -7.24 -14.24 -5.24
N ILE A 233 -7.73 -13.03 -5.53
CA ILE A 233 -8.45 -12.22 -4.54
C ILE A 233 -9.79 -12.88 -4.16
N LYS A 234 -10.53 -13.42 -5.14
CA LYS A 234 -11.79 -14.16 -4.86
C LYS A 234 -11.55 -15.38 -3.98
N ALA A 235 -10.48 -16.12 -4.23
CA ALA A 235 -10.11 -17.25 -3.39
C ALA A 235 -9.77 -16.80 -1.96
N LEU A 236 -9.01 -15.71 -1.80
CA LEU A 236 -8.66 -15.17 -0.48
C LEU A 236 -9.90 -14.78 0.34
N VAL A 237 -10.85 -14.05 -0.23
CA VAL A 237 -12.06 -13.63 0.51
C VAL A 237 -13.05 -14.77 0.76
N SER A 238 -12.86 -15.94 0.15
CA SER A 238 -13.70 -17.13 0.36
C SER A 238 -13.25 -18.05 1.50
N GLN A 239 -12.18 -17.68 2.22
CA GLN A 239 -11.61 -18.49 3.31
C GLN A 239 -10.99 -17.62 4.42
N PRO A 240 -10.69 -18.19 5.60
CA PRO A 240 -9.92 -17.48 6.61
C PRO A 240 -8.54 -17.08 6.09
N VAL A 241 -8.16 -15.81 6.26
CA VAL A 241 -6.87 -15.26 5.85
C VAL A 241 -5.92 -15.07 7.03
N LYS A 242 -4.66 -15.44 6.83
CA LYS A 242 -3.56 -15.19 7.76
C LYS A 242 -2.78 -13.96 7.31
N GLN A 243 -2.43 -13.10 8.25
CA GLN A 243 -1.65 -11.89 8.00
C GLN A 243 -0.20 -12.10 8.43
N ILE A 244 0.71 -11.37 7.79
CA ILE A 244 2.11 -11.26 8.23
C ILE A 244 2.10 -10.42 9.49
N LYS A 245 2.59 -10.99 10.61
CA LYS A 245 2.58 -10.32 11.90
C LYS A 245 3.69 -9.27 11.94
N GLU A 246 3.42 -8.13 12.54
CA GLU A 246 4.39 -7.05 12.75
C GLU A 246 4.67 -6.87 14.24
N PHE A 247 5.94 -6.68 14.58
CA PHE A 247 6.43 -6.48 15.95
C PHE A 247 7.27 -5.20 16.01
N GLN A 248 6.97 -4.33 16.97
CA GLN A 248 7.65 -3.05 17.12
C GLN A 248 8.20 -2.87 18.55
N PRO A 249 9.54 -2.72 18.67
CA PRO A 249 10.16 -2.40 19.94
C PRO A 249 9.62 -1.11 20.55
N GLY A 250 9.53 -1.09 21.89
CA GLY A 250 9.10 0.09 22.61
C GLY A 250 9.48 0.06 24.09
N PRO A 251 9.44 1.21 24.76
CA PRO A 251 10.02 1.40 26.09
C PRO A 251 9.27 0.66 27.20
N TRP A 252 7.98 0.38 27.03
CA TRP A 252 7.14 -0.29 28.02
C TRP A 252 6.99 -1.80 27.79
N GLY A 253 7.54 -2.34 26.70
CA GLY A 253 7.40 -3.74 26.34
C GLY A 253 8.18 -4.72 27.22
N ALA A 254 8.07 -6.01 26.93
CA ALA A 254 8.83 -7.06 27.60
C ALA A 254 9.45 -8.04 26.59
N TYR A 255 9.70 -9.29 27.02
CA TYR A 255 10.45 -10.29 26.27
C TYR A 255 9.72 -11.62 26.10
N ARG A 256 8.51 -11.77 26.65
CA ARG A 256 7.75 -13.01 26.64
C ARG A 256 7.45 -13.49 25.23
N TYR A 257 7.29 -12.56 24.30
CA TYR A 257 7.09 -12.88 22.88
C TYR A 257 8.22 -13.77 22.30
N ARG A 258 9.45 -13.75 22.84
CA ARG A 258 10.56 -14.60 22.35
C ARG A 258 10.30 -16.09 22.57
N ASP A 259 9.49 -16.40 23.58
CA ASP A 259 9.08 -17.77 23.91
C ASP A 259 7.91 -18.22 23.02
N LEU A 260 7.16 -17.26 22.46
CA LEU A 260 5.97 -17.50 21.64
C LEU A 260 6.28 -17.49 20.14
N PHE A 261 7.24 -16.67 19.70
CA PHE A 261 7.58 -16.45 18.30
C PHE A 261 9.09 -16.45 18.09
N ASN A 262 9.53 -17.12 17.02
CA ASN A 262 10.93 -17.19 16.65
C ASN A 262 11.30 -16.05 15.69
N VAL A 263 11.31 -14.80 16.18
CA VAL A 263 11.64 -13.60 15.39
C VAL A 263 13.10 -13.20 15.61
N PRO A 264 13.99 -13.34 14.61
CA PRO A 264 15.42 -13.05 14.78
C PRO A 264 15.70 -11.59 15.15
N GLY A 265 16.54 -11.38 16.15
CA GLY A 265 17.03 -10.05 16.55
C GLY A 265 15.98 -9.13 17.19
N LEU A 266 14.79 -9.65 17.50
CA LEU A 266 13.72 -8.86 18.12
C LEU A 266 14.12 -8.42 19.53
N GLY A 267 13.93 -7.13 19.83
CA GLY A 267 14.33 -6.46 21.08
C GLY A 267 13.23 -6.43 22.15
N CYS A 268 13.32 -5.53 23.13
CA CYS A 268 12.19 -5.31 24.05
C CYS A 268 10.97 -4.81 23.27
N ASN A 269 9.86 -5.54 23.31
CA ASN A 269 8.82 -5.43 22.30
C ASN A 269 7.49 -5.01 22.90
N ALA A 270 6.93 -3.91 22.38
CA ALA A 270 5.79 -3.24 22.96
C ALA A 270 4.53 -3.49 22.11
N TRP A 271 4.66 -3.29 20.81
CA TRP A 271 3.54 -3.18 19.89
C TRP A 271 3.53 -4.36 18.92
N ASN A 272 2.63 -5.32 19.12
CA ASN A 272 2.60 -6.56 18.33
C ASN A 272 1.26 -6.73 17.63
N ARG A 273 1.25 -6.53 16.32
CA ARG A 273 0.04 -6.65 15.51
C ARG A 273 -0.08 -8.06 14.97
N LEU A 274 -1.13 -8.75 15.37
CA LEU A 274 -1.48 -10.09 14.90
C LEU A 274 -2.51 -10.05 13.78
N ALA A 275 -3.37 -9.04 13.76
CA ALA A 275 -4.30 -8.74 12.67
C ALA A 275 -4.57 -7.23 12.64
N SER A 276 -4.50 -6.57 11.48
CA SER A 276 -4.84 -5.15 11.33
C SER A 276 -5.05 -4.82 9.84
N PRO A 277 -5.89 -3.80 9.48
CA PRO A 277 -5.96 -3.26 8.12
C PRO A 277 -4.59 -2.97 7.52
N GLU A 278 -3.62 -2.69 8.38
CA GLU A 278 -2.32 -2.20 7.98
C GLU A 278 -1.32 -3.30 7.57
N LEU A 279 -1.62 -4.58 7.85
CA LEU A 279 -0.70 -5.69 7.60
C LEU A 279 -0.77 -6.24 6.17
N GLY A 280 0.30 -6.91 5.77
CA GLY A 280 0.38 -7.66 4.53
C GLY A 280 -0.17 -9.09 4.63
N LEU A 281 -0.46 -9.68 3.49
CA LEU A 281 -0.78 -11.10 3.31
C LEU A 281 0.38 -11.77 2.58
N LEU A 282 0.69 -13.02 2.94
CA LEU A 282 1.61 -13.87 2.18
C LEU A 282 0.79 -14.97 1.48
N VAL A 283 0.86 -15.03 0.16
CA VAL A 283 0.02 -15.89 -0.67
C VAL A 283 0.90 -16.88 -1.42
N ASP A 284 0.62 -18.17 -1.21
CA ASP A 284 1.25 -19.27 -1.93
C ASP A 284 0.29 -19.77 -3.01
N VAL A 285 0.69 -19.65 -4.27
CA VAL A 285 -0.06 -20.13 -5.44
C VAL A 285 0.58 -21.39 -6.05
N GLY A 286 1.49 -22.06 -5.34
CA GLY A 286 2.23 -23.22 -5.82
C GLY A 286 3.15 -22.89 -7.00
N ARG A 287 3.87 -21.78 -6.91
CA ARG A 287 4.83 -21.27 -7.91
C ARG A 287 6.19 -20.96 -7.24
N GLU A 288 7.07 -20.26 -7.95
CA GLU A 288 8.48 -20.04 -7.58
C GLU A 288 8.64 -19.31 -6.24
N GLU A 289 7.83 -18.28 -5.99
CA GLU A 289 7.84 -17.49 -4.76
C GLU A 289 6.41 -17.17 -4.31
N ASN A 290 6.26 -16.87 -3.01
CA ASN A 290 5.02 -16.34 -2.46
C ASN A 290 4.82 -14.88 -2.90
N ILE A 291 3.56 -14.49 -3.12
CA ILE A 291 3.15 -13.11 -3.38
C ILE A 291 2.80 -12.44 -2.06
N GLU A 292 3.23 -11.20 -1.89
CA GLU A 292 2.89 -10.34 -0.78
C GLU A 292 2.11 -9.11 -1.25
N LEU A 293 0.96 -8.87 -0.62
CA LEU A 293 0.06 -7.76 -0.93
C LEU A 293 -0.60 -7.20 0.33
N PRO A 294 -1.02 -5.93 0.35
CA PRO A 294 -1.76 -5.36 1.47
C PRO A 294 -3.08 -6.08 1.73
N LEU A 295 -3.48 -6.29 3.00
CA LEU A 295 -4.82 -6.80 3.35
C LEU A 295 -5.92 -5.95 2.70
N MET A 296 -5.73 -4.63 2.69
CA MET A 296 -6.70 -3.69 2.13
C MET A 296 -6.97 -3.87 0.64
N SER A 297 -6.12 -4.60 -0.10
CA SER A 297 -6.45 -4.99 -1.48
C SER A 297 -7.68 -5.91 -1.56
N LEU A 298 -8.01 -6.65 -0.48
CA LEU A 298 -9.21 -7.48 -0.41
C LEU A 298 -10.51 -6.66 -0.28
N MET A 299 -10.44 -5.38 0.13
CA MET A 299 -11.62 -4.53 0.35
C MET A 299 -12.41 -4.22 -0.94
N GLN A 300 -11.87 -4.55 -2.12
CA GLN A 300 -12.65 -4.56 -3.38
C GLN A 300 -13.84 -5.54 -3.33
N TYR A 301 -13.80 -6.53 -2.43
CA TYR A 301 -14.90 -7.43 -2.06
C TYR A 301 -15.25 -7.25 -0.57
N GLY A 302 -15.47 -6.00 -0.17
CA GLY A 302 -15.67 -5.64 1.24
C GLY A 302 -16.90 -6.29 1.88
N GLU A 303 -17.96 -6.56 1.11
CA GLU A 303 -19.13 -7.29 1.62
C GLU A 303 -18.78 -8.75 1.95
N GLU A 304 -17.99 -9.41 1.10
CA GLU A 304 -17.53 -10.78 1.33
C GLU A 304 -16.53 -10.86 2.48
N LEU A 305 -15.62 -9.89 2.59
CA LEU A 305 -14.58 -9.86 3.62
C LEU A 305 -15.12 -9.49 5.00
N CYS A 306 -15.96 -8.47 5.09
CA CYS A 306 -16.42 -7.89 6.37
C CYS A 306 -17.89 -8.17 6.69
N GLY A 307 -18.64 -8.71 5.74
CA GLY A 307 -20.09 -8.88 5.85
C GLY A 307 -20.86 -7.59 5.52
N LYS A 308 -22.09 -7.78 5.03
CA LYS A 308 -22.98 -6.72 4.55
C LYS A 308 -23.14 -5.54 5.51
N LEU A 309 -23.38 -5.81 6.80
CA LEU A 309 -23.62 -4.76 7.80
C LEU A 309 -22.45 -3.78 7.89
N LEU A 310 -21.22 -4.30 7.92
CA LEU A 310 -20.02 -3.47 8.05
C LEU A 310 -19.71 -2.78 6.74
N HIS A 311 -19.85 -3.47 5.62
CA HIS A 311 -19.65 -2.89 4.29
C HIS A 311 -20.59 -1.69 4.04
N GLU A 312 -21.87 -1.79 4.41
CA GLU A 312 -22.84 -0.69 4.24
C GLU A 312 -22.63 0.46 5.23
N LYS A 313 -22.26 0.15 6.49
CA LYS A 313 -22.16 1.17 7.55
C LYS A 313 -20.82 1.89 7.58
N TYR A 314 -19.76 1.17 7.22
CA TYR A 314 -18.36 1.60 7.31
C TYR A 314 -17.63 1.19 6.02
N PRO A 315 -18.03 1.76 4.86
CA PRO A 315 -17.43 1.40 3.58
C PRO A 315 -15.92 1.64 3.61
N ASP A 316 -15.18 0.75 2.94
CA ASP A 316 -13.73 0.79 2.82
C ASP A 316 -12.94 0.67 4.15
N LEU A 317 -13.59 0.33 5.27
CA LEU A 317 -12.94 0.10 6.57
C LEU A 317 -12.89 -1.38 6.96
N PHE A 318 -11.71 -1.83 7.39
CA PHE A 318 -11.58 -3.10 8.10
C PHE A 318 -11.85 -2.87 9.61
N PRO A 319 -12.75 -3.65 10.22
CA PRO A 319 -13.38 -3.29 11.51
C PRO A 319 -12.58 -3.69 12.76
N LEU A 320 -11.46 -4.40 12.60
CA LEU A 320 -10.81 -5.11 13.70
C LEU A 320 -9.30 -4.99 13.63
N GLU A 321 -8.69 -4.74 14.78
CA GLU A 321 -7.28 -4.98 15.02
C GLU A 321 -7.11 -5.93 16.21
N ILE A 322 -6.11 -6.79 16.14
CA ILE A 322 -5.71 -7.69 17.21
C ILE A 322 -4.26 -7.40 17.56
N TRP A 323 -4.07 -6.95 18.79
CA TRP A 323 -2.77 -6.63 19.37
C TRP A 323 -2.43 -7.64 20.47
N LEU A 324 -1.14 -7.95 20.61
CA LEU A 324 -0.61 -8.75 21.72
C LEU A 324 0.44 -7.94 22.47
N ASP A 325 -0.01 -7.16 23.44
CA ASP A 325 0.89 -6.31 24.21
C ASP A 325 1.52 -7.12 25.36
N ASP A 326 2.83 -6.96 25.54
CA ASP A 326 3.62 -7.75 26.48
C ASP A 326 4.31 -6.84 27.50
N GLY A 327 3.88 -6.96 28.75
CA GLY A 327 4.51 -6.33 29.92
C GLY A 327 5.03 -7.35 30.94
N TYR A 328 5.06 -8.64 30.59
CA TYR A 328 5.36 -9.70 31.54
C TYR A 328 6.87 -9.95 31.68
N PHE A 329 7.34 -9.93 32.92
CA PHE A 329 8.70 -10.32 33.30
C PHE A 329 8.65 -11.49 34.27
N PRO A 330 9.62 -12.44 34.24
CA PRO A 330 9.68 -13.53 35.22
C PRO A 330 9.66 -13.05 36.68
N GLU A 331 10.31 -11.91 36.94
CA GLU A 331 10.27 -11.22 38.23
C GLU A 331 9.46 -9.92 38.08
N PRO A 332 8.50 -9.64 39.00
CA PRO A 332 7.70 -8.41 38.97
C PRO A 332 8.56 -7.15 38.84
N GLN A 333 8.14 -6.26 37.95
CA GLN A 333 8.80 -4.97 37.70
C GLN A 333 7.92 -3.80 38.15
N PRO A 334 8.52 -2.61 38.42
CA PRO A 334 7.75 -1.40 38.72
C PRO A 334 6.76 -1.06 37.61
N ALA A 335 5.62 -0.48 37.98
CA ALA A 335 4.57 -0.12 37.04
C ALA A 335 5.08 0.84 35.93
N GLU A 336 6.01 1.74 36.26
CA GLU A 336 6.63 2.67 35.32
C GLU A 336 7.40 1.97 34.19
N ARG A 337 7.85 0.74 34.42
CA ARG A 337 8.56 -0.07 33.41
C ARG A 337 7.62 -0.83 32.49
N ILE A 338 6.48 -1.29 33.01
CA ILE A 338 5.62 -2.28 32.33
C ILE A 338 4.25 -1.74 31.91
N SER A 339 3.91 -0.52 32.34
CA SER A 339 2.60 0.07 32.05
C SER A 339 2.67 0.99 30.84
N MET A 340 1.63 0.91 30.01
CA MET A 340 1.32 1.95 29.05
C MET A 340 0.86 3.23 29.77
N PRO A 341 1.06 4.42 29.16
CA PRO A 341 0.48 5.65 29.67
C PRO A 341 -1.04 5.54 29.78
N ILE A 342 -1.61 6.09 30.86
CA ILE A 342 -3.05 6.23 31.00
C ILE A 342 -3.54 7.12 29.84
N HIS A 343 -4.43 6.58 29.02
CA HIS A 343 -5.03 7.29 27.89
C HIS A 343 -6.53 7.06 27.81
N ASN A 344 -7.22 7.91 27.05
CA ASN A 344 -8.64 7.76 26.74
C ASN A 344 -8.81 7.73 25.22
N HIS A 345 -9.75 6.91 24.76
CA HIS A 345 -10.12 6.85 23.35
C HIS A 345 -11.44 7.60 23.11
N PRO A 346 -11.48 8.59 22.21
CA PRO A 346 -12.70 9.29 21.86
C PRO A 346 -13.67 8.36 21.10
N GLY A 347 -14.97 8.53 21.36
CA GLY A 347 -16.01 7.82 20.62
C GLY A 347 -16.15 8.31 19.17
N SER A 348 -16.84 7.52 18.35
CA SER A 348 -17.04 7.77 16.92
C SER A 348 -17.61 9.15 16.61
N ASP A 349 -18.63 9.61 17.36
CA ASP A 349 -19.23 10.94 17.15
C ASP A 349 -18.23 12.08 17.39
N TYR A 350 -17.32 11.90 18.36
CA TYR A 350 -16.31 12.88 18.68
C TYR A 350 -15.27 12.96 17.57
N VAL A 351 -14.68 11.83 17.16
CA VAL A 351 -13.63 11.83 16.14
C VAL A 351 -14.14 12.28 14.78
N LYS A 352 -15.39 11.93 14.44
CA LYS A 352 -16.03 12.41 13.22
C LYS A 352 -16.20 13.93 13.23
N LYS A 353 -16.60 14.51 14.36
CA LYS A 353 -16.80 15.96 14.49
C LYS A 353 -15.50 16.75 14.49
N HIS A 354 -14.45 16.21 15.11
CA HIS A 354 -13.23 16.96 15.40
C HIS A 354 -12.05 16.65 14.48
N PHE A 355 -12.03 15.47 13.85
CA PHE A 355 -10.93 15.00 13.00
C PHE A 355 -11.39 14.43 11.66
N ASN A 356 -12.70 14.40 11.40
CA ASN A 356 -13.31 13.75 10.23
C ASN A 356 -13.03 12.25 10.10
N GLU A 357 -12.67 11.60 11.20
CA GLU A 357 -12.44 10.16 11.22
C GLU A 357 -13.78 9.40 11.25
N PRO A 358 -13.89 8.29 10.52
CA PRO A 358 -15.15 7.56 10.39
C PRO A 358 -15.48 6.69 11.61
N LEU A 359 -14.48 6.31 12.41
CA LEU A 359 -14.64 5.35 13.50
C LEU A 359 -13.71 5.72 14.67
N GLY A 360 -14.26 5.76 15.88
CA GLY A 360 -13.47 5.91 17.11
C GLY A 360 -12.80 4.59 17.52
N ARG A 361 -11.87 4.65 18.46
CA ARG A 361 -11.18 3.45 18.96
C ARG A 361 -11.95 2.84 20.14
N TYR A 362 -12.29 1.57 20.01
CA TYR A 362 -12.97 0.78 21.04
C TYR A 362 -12.18 -0.50 21.27
N GLU A 363 -11.82 -0.75 22.52
CA GLU A 363 -10.90 -1.84 22.85
C GLU A 363 -11.53 -2.79 23.87
N THR A 364 -11.09 -4.04 23.81
CA THR A 364 -11.40 -5.06 24.81
C THR A 364 -10.13 -5.85 25.05
N TYR A 365 -9.82 -6.06 26.32
CA TYR A 365 -8.59 -6.73 26.74
C TYR A 365 -8.89 -8.12 27.27
N TYR A 366 -8.05 -9.06 26.87
CA TYR A 366 -8.02 -10.42 27.41
C TYR A 366 -6.66 -10.65 28.04
N ILE A 367 -6.64 -10.95 29.33
CA ILE A 367 -5.39 -11.23 30.04
C ILE A 367 -4.97 -12.67 29.71
N ALA A 368 -3.91 -12.81 28.93
CA ALA A 368 -3.37 -14.11 28.52
C ALA A 368 -2.44 -14.74 29.58
N GLU A 369 -1.69 -13.90 30.31
CA GLU A 369 -0.75 -14.32 31.34
C GLU A 369 -0.68 -13.23 32.43
N ALA A 370 -0.61 -13.66 33.69
CA ALA A 370 -0.52 -12.78 34.84
C ALA A 370 0.25 -13.46 35.98
N TYR A 371 0.76 -12.66 36.91
CA TYR A 371 1.34 -13.16 38.15
C TYR A 371 0.29 -13.86 39.01
N GLU A 372 0.74 -14.81 39.84
CA GLU A 372 -0.13 -15.48 40.81
C GLU A 372 -0.77 -14.45 41.76
N GLY A 373 -2.11 -14.47 41.85
CA GLY A 373 -2.89 -13.59 42.72
C GLY A 373 -3.22 -12.19 42.15
N ALA A 374 -2.99 -11.96 40.86
CA ALA A 374 -3.36 -10.73 40.14
C ALA A 374 -4.88 -10.54 39.97
#